data_AF-A0AAD7UBT9-F1
#
_entry.id   AF-A0AAD7UBT9-F1
#
_cell.length_a   1.000
_cell.length_b   1.000
_cell.length_c   1.000
_cell.angle_alpha   90.00
_cell.angle_beta   90.00
_cell.angle_gamma   90.00
#
_symmetry.space_group_name_H-M   'P 1'
#
loop_
_entity.id
_entity.type
_entity.pdbx_description
1 polymer ?
#
loop_
_entity_poly.entity_id
_entity_poly.type
_entity_poly.pdbx_seq_one_letter_code
_entity_poly.pdbx_strand_id
1 'polypeptide(L)'
;MRTLRWCGRTLSSAAAVAPRPEQLRAVFVCNAIPMVGFGFMDQTVMVHAGNAIDMTFGVTFGFSTLTAAAMGQICSDVAGVTFGGAIETLAAKCGLPDPKLSSSQNALRVVKRYGFAGRILGVVVGCVLGLTNLLMVDATKTQQLKLEKHDEGHSVSVSNRERKDATTVVVEGPDTDGLLASIATTLAAAGYSLMEVRGGPVGDKIMDVFTVTKAGQRVHDDELEYLARCVVDACRNPKQARALQVDNDRLRAENQDLRDKVDELTHERRVRIARTDTRHFRALTSSRKIDDAIGNPPMRSRTARILPAQQQHHDDDEEEEEEEEDLLADEETPDPPTDRSL
;
A
#
# COMPACT_ATOMS: atom_id res chain seq x y z
N MET A 1 -61.92 -53.90 -26.07
CA MET A 1 -60.77 -53.04 -26.47
C MET A 1 -59.66 -53.93 -27.02
N ARG A 2 -58.85 -53.48 -27.99
CA ARG A 2 -57.83 -54.32 -28.64
C ARG A 2 -56.52 -54.37 -27.85
N THR A 3 -55.89 -55.54 -27.82
CA THR A 3 -54.57 -55.75 -27.21
C THR A 3 -53.45 -55.22 -28.11
N LEU A 4 -52.56 -54.40 -27.55
CA LEU A 4 -51.24 -54.12 -28.11
C LEU A 4 -50.17 -54.71 -27.19
N ARG A 5 -49.86 -55.99 -27.38
CA ARG A 5 -48.64 -56.59 -26.82
C ARG A 5 -47.45 -55.95 -27.54
N TRP A 6 -46.63 -55.20 -26.82
CA TRP A 6 -45.38 -54.70 -27.41
C TRP A 6 -44.43 -55.89 -27.60
N CYS A 7 -44.28 -56.34 -28.85
CA CYS A 7 -43.53 -57.54 -29.16
C CYS A 7 -42.04 -57.33 -28.89
N GLY A 8 -41.40 -58.31 -28.26
CA GLY A 8 -40.01 -58.18 -27.82
C GLY A 8 -39.05 -58.02 -28.99
N ARG A 9 -38.15 -57.04 -28.89
CA ARG A 9 -36.86 -57.08 -29.57
C ARG A 9 -35.74 -56.90 -28.54
N THR A 10 -35.61 -57.90 -27.68
CA THR A 10 -34.37 -58.17 -26.96
C THR A 10 -33.29 -58.49 -28.00
N LEU A 11 -32.66 -57.44 -28.54
CA LEU A 11 -31.42 -57.58 -29.28
C LEU A 11 -30.44 -58.30 -28.36
N SER A 12 -30.14 -59.56 -28.68
CA SER A 12 -29.08 -60.30 -28.01
C SER A 12 -27.76 -59.64 -28.37
N SER A 13 -27.40 -58.62 -27.60
CA SER A 13 -26.12 -57.94 -27.71
C SER A 13 -25.07 -58.99 -27.36
N ALA A 14 -24.38 -59.50 -28.38
CA ALA A 14 -23.31 -60.48 -28.22
C ALA A 14 -22.31 -59.90 -27.20
N ALA A 15 -22.30 -60.48 -26.00
CA ALA A 15 -21.74 -59.84 -24.82
C ALA A 15 -20.26 -59.54 -25.08
N ALA A 16 -19.94 -58.25 -25.22
CA ALA A 16 -18.64 -57.83 -25.73
C ALA A 16 -17.55 -58.31 -24.78
N VAL A 17 -16.72 -59.24 -25.27
CA VAL A 17 -15.67 -59.92 -24.50
C VAL A 17 -14.83 -58.88 -23.78
N ALA A 18 -14.63 -59.06 -22.47
CA ALA A 18 -13.94 -58.08 -21.63
C ALA A 18 -12.57 -57.73 -22.21
N PRO A 19 -12.24 -56.43 -22.36
CA PRO A 19 -10.96 -56.01 -22.93
C PRO A 19 -9.81 -56.39 -22.00
N ARG A 20 -8.70 -56.85 -22.57
CA ARG A 20 -7.52 -57.25 -21.77
C ARG A 20 -6.89 -56.03 -21.06
N PRO A 21 -6.21 -56.21 -19.91
CA PRO A 21 -5.57 -55.11 -19.19
C PRO A 21 -4.60 -54.28 -20.03
N GLU A 22 -3.88 -54.92 -20.94
CA GLU A 22 -2.99 -54.28 -21.93
C GLU A 22 -3.75 -53.31 -22.86
N GLN A 23 -4.94 -53.70 -23.32
CA GLN A 23 -5.77 -52.88 -24.20
C GLN A 23 -6.36 -51.68 -23.44
N LEU A 24 -6.68 -51.85 -22.15
CA LEU A 24 -7.08 -50.74 -21.27
C LEU A 24 -5.92 -49.77 -20.98
N ARG A 25 -4.69 -50.28 -20.81
CA ARG A 25 -3.47 -49.44 -20.73
C ARG A 25 -3.20 -48.70 -22.04
N ALA A 26 -3.34 -49.35 -23.19
CA ALA A 26 -3.21 -48.73 -24.49
C ALA A 26 -4.24 -47.60 -24.69
N VAL A 27 -5.53 -47.84 -24.37
CA VAL A 27 -6.56 -46.79 -24.37
C VAL A 27 -6.18 -45.62 -23.47
N PHE A 28 -5.68 -45.88 -22.27
CA PHE A 28 -5.25 -44.82 -21.35
C PHE A 28 -4.12 -43.97 -21.95
N VAL A 29 -3.03 -44.59 -22.41
CA VAL A 29 -1.86 -43.90 -22.99
C VAL A 29 -2.22 -43.09 -24.23
N CYS A 30 -3.01 -43.67 -25.15
CA CYS A 30 -3.43 -43.01 -26.38
C CYS A 30 -4.43 -41.86 -26.15
N ASN A 31 -5.04 -41.77 -24.98
CA ASN A 31 -5.87 -40.62 -24.58
C ASN A 31 -5.12 -39.63 -23.67
N ALA A 32 -4.05 -40.06 -23.00
CA ALA A 32 -3.23 -39.21 -22.14
C ALA A 32 -2.23 -38.37 -22.94
N ILE A 33 -1.45 -38.97 -23.85
CA ILE A 33 -0.34 -38.29 -24.53
C ILE A 33 -0.80 -37.08 -25.38
N PRO A 34 -1.89 -37.14 -26.19
CA PRO A 34 -2.41 -35.95 -26.86
C PRO A 34 -2.83 -34.86 -25.86
N MET A 35 -3.36 -35.24 -24.70
CA MET A 35 -3.85 -34.31 -23.68
C MET A 35 -2.71 -33.69 -22.84
N VAL A 36 -1.55 -34.34 -22.73
CA VAL A 36 -0.32 -33.71 -22.22
C VAL A 36 0.13 -32.60 -23.19
N GLY A 37 0.14 -32.89 -24.50
CA GLY A 37 0.45 -31.88 -25.53
C GLY A 37 -0.54 -30.70 -25.51
N PHE A 38 -1.83 -31.00 -25.35
CA PHE A 38 -2.88 -29.97 -25.18
C PHE A 38 -2.64 -29.12 -23.94
N GLY A 39 -2.56 -29.72 -22.74
CA GLY A 39 -2.40 -28.96 -21.49
C GLY A 39 -1.10 -28.17 -21.43
N PHE A 40 -0.03 -28.67 -22.05
CA PHE A 40 1.23 -27.93 -22.17
C PHE A 40 1.07 -26.71 -23.09
N MET A 41 0.50 -26.88 -24.28
CA MET A 41 0.26 -25.77 -25.22
C MET A 41 -0.68 -24.73 -24.60
N ASP A 42 -1.77 -25.20 -23.97
CA ASP A 42 -2.77 -24.36 -23.31
C ASP A 42 -2.12 -23.47 -22.23
N GLN A 43 -1.45 -24.09 -21.26
CA GLN A 43 -0.80 -23.32 -20.19
C GLN A 43 0.33 -22.39 -20.73
N THR A 44 1.00 -22.77 -21.82
CA THR A 44 2.01 -21.93 -22.51
C THR A 44 1.37 -20.70 -23.17
N VAL A 45 0.28 -20.87 -23.92
CA VAL A 45 -0.44 -19.78 -24.59
C VAL A 45 -1.05 -18.85 -23.55
N MET A 46 -1.70 -19.39 -22.51
CA MET A 46 -2.26 -18.61 -21.40
C MET A 46 -1.21 -17.70 -20.75
N VAL A 47 -0.01 -18.22 -20.45
CA VAL A 47 1.06 -17.46 -19.79
C VAL A 47 1.63 -16.37 -20.70
N HIS A 48 2.00 -16.68 -21.94
CA HIS A 48 2.62 -15.69 -22.83
C HIS A 48 1.62 -14.66 -23.37
N ALA A 49 0.40 -15.08 -23.77
CA ALA A 49 -0.63 -14.14 -24.18
C ALA A 49 -1.11 -13.29 -23.00
N GLY A 50 -1.29 -13.90 -21.81
CA GLY A 50 -1.65 -13.19 -20.59
C GLY A 50 -0.63 -12.12 -20.23
N ASN A 51 0.67 -12.42 -20.19
CA ASN A 51 1.71 -11.43 -19.91
C ASN A 51 1.80 -10.34 -21.00
N ALA A 52 1.65 -10.69 -22.28
CA ALA A 52 1.63 -9.70 -23.37
C ALA A 52 0.43 -8.75 -23.27
N ILE A 53 -0.74 -9.25 -22.90
CA ILE A 53 -1.95 -8.46 -22.61
C ILE A 53 -1.74 -7.61 -21.35
N ASP A 54 -1.04 -8.10 -20.34
CA ASP A 54 -0.80 -7.37 -19.10
C ASP A 54 0.17 -6.19 -19.28
N MET A 55 1.22 -6.38 -20.08
CA MET A 55 2.18 -5.33 -20.47
C MET A 55 1.59 -4.31 -21.46
N THR A 56 0.42 -4.59 -22.06
CA THR A 56 -0.26 -3.68 -23.00
C THR A 56 -1.56 -3.14 -22.40
N PHE A 57 -2.64 -3.92 -22.42
CA PHE A 57 -3.93 -3.50 -21.87
C PHE A 57 -3.91 -3.31 -20.35
N GLY A 58 -3.14 -4.13 -19.61
CA GLY A 58 -2.97 -3.97 -18.16
C GLY A 58 -2.29 -2.65 -17.78
N VAL A 59 -1.36 -2.17 -18.59
CA VAL A 59 -0.73 -0.84 -18.46
C VAL A 59 -1.67 0.25 -18.95
N THR A 60 -2.13 0.20 -20.20
CA THR A 60 -2.87 1.28 -20.88
C THR A 60 -4.26 1.56 -20.29
N PHE A 61 -4.91 0.56 -19.70
CA PHE A 61 -6.27 0.69 -19.12
C PHE A 61 -6.34 0.39 -17.62
N GLY A 62 -5.19 0.25 -16.95
CA GLY A 62 -5.12 -0.01 -15.50
C GLY A 62 -5.72 -1.35 -15.05
N PHE A 63 -5.82 -2.35 -15.94
CA PHE A 63 -6.40 -3.64 -15.60
C PHE A 63 -5.50 -4.49 -14.69
N SER A 64 -6.14 -5.29 -13.83
CA SER A 64 -5.44 -6.23 -12.96
C SER A 64 -4.75 -7.34 -13.75
N THR A 65 -3.62 -7.84 -13.26
CA THR A 65 -2.92 -8.98 -13.87
C THR A 65 -3.78 -10.25 -13.90
N LEU A 66 -4.76 -10.38 -12.99
CA LEU A 66 -5.76 -11.46 -13.04
C LEU A 66 -6.72 -11.32 -14.23
N THR A 67 -7.06 -10.08 -14.62
CA THR A 67 -7.85 -9.79 -15.84
C THR A 67 -7.07 -10.20 -17.09
N ALA A 68 -5.79 -9.85 -17.16
CA ALA A 68 -4.93 -10.24 -18.28
C ALA A 68 -4.72 -11.76 -18.35
N ALA A 69 -4.56 -12.45 -17.22
CA ALA A 69 -4.50 -13.92 -17.16
C ALA A 69 -5.81 -14.58 -17.64
N ALA A 70 -6.98 -14.02 -17.29
CA ALA A 70 -8.27 -14.51 -17.79
C ALA A 70 -8.41 -14.30 -19.31
N MET A 71 -7.95 -13.17 -19.86
CA MET A 71 -7.88 -12.96 -21.31
C MET A 71 -6.89 -13.93 -21.98
N GLY A 72 -5.77 -14.24 -21.32
CA GLY A 72 -4.82 -15.28 -21.72
C GLY A 72 -5.49 -16.66 -21.88
N GLN A 73 -6.38 -17.05 -20.96
CA GLN A 73 -7.14 -18.30 -21.09
C GLN A 73 -8.09 -18.26 -22.30
N ILE A 74 -8.74 -17.13 -22.60
CA ILE A 74 -9.61 -17.01 -23.79
C ILE A 74 -8.79 -17.19 -25.08
N CYS A 75 -7.60 -16.58 -25.16
CA CYS A 75 -6.66 -16.81 -26.27
C CYS A 75 -6.22 -18.28 -26.35
N SER A 76 -6.07 -18.93 -25.20
CA SER A 76 -5.67 -20.33 -25.08
C SER A 76 -6.74 -21.31 -25.54
N ASP A 77 -7.99 -21.14 -25.12
CA ASP A 77 -9.13 -21.96 -25.54
C ASP A 77 -9.29 -21.92 -27.08
N VAL A 78 -9.13 -20.73 -27.69
CA VAL A 78 -9.13 -20.55 -29.15
C VAL A 78 -7.96 -21.29 -29.80
N ALA A 79 -6.75 -21.23 -29.24
CA ALA A 79 -5.61 -21.99 -29.72
C ALA A 79 -5.83 -23.51 -29.58
N GLY A 80 -6.42 -23.96 -28.47
CA GLY A 80 -6.78 -25.36 -28.20
C GLY A 80 -7.70 -25.95 -29.26
N VAL A 81 -8.78 -25.25 -29.61
CA VAL A 81 -9.69 -25.65 -30.70
C VAL A 81 -9.00 -25.60 -32.06
N THR A 82 -8.14 -24.60 -32.31
CA THR A 82 -7.46 -24.42 -33.61
C THR A 82 -6.39 -25.49 -33.87
N PHE A 83 -5.59 -25.84 -32.86
CA PHE A 83 -4.43 -26.72 -33.00
C PHE A 83 -4.66 -28.17 -32.54
N GLY A 84 -5.84 -28.51 -31.99
CA GLY A 84 -6.15 -29.85 -31.51
C GLY A 84 -5.84 -30.97 -32.52
N GLY A 85 -6.24 -30.81 -33.79
CA GLY A 85 -5.94 -31.79 -34.85
C GLY A 85 -4.45 -31.90 -35.20
N ALA A 86 -3.66 -30.84 -34.98
CA ALA A 86 -2.20 -30.91 -35.12
C ALA A 86 -1.56 -31.67 -33.95
N ILE A 87 -2.07 -31.48 -32.72
CA ILE A 87 -1.63 -32.22 -31.53
C ILE A 87 -1.96 -33.72 -31.69
N GLU A 88 -3.16 -34.07 -32.14
CA GLU A 88 -3.53 -35.46 -32.46
C GLU A 88 -2.62 -36.07 -33.53
N THR A 89 -2.31 -35.31 -34.59
CA THR A 89 -1.40 -35.73 -35.67
C THR A 89 0.04 -35.93 -35.19
N LEU A 90 0.53 -35.08 -34.27
CA LEU A 90 1.84 -35.23 -33.66
C LEU A 90 1.89 -36.43 -32.72
N ALA A 91 0.88 -36.58 -31.86
CA ALA A 91 0.78 -37.73 -30.95
C ALA A 91 0.69 -39.07 -31.72
N ALA A 92 -0.04 -39.12 -32.84
CA ALA A 92 -0.07 -40.29 -33.72
C ALA A 92 1.32 -40.66 -34.30
N LYS A 93 2.17 -39.66 -34.57
CA LYS A 93 3.56 -39.87 -35.03
C LYS A 93 4.49 -40.39 -33.93
N CYS A 94 4.13 -40.27 -32.65
CA CYS A 94 4.90 -40.78 -31.52
C CYS A 94 4.83 -42.32 -31.33
N GLY A 95 4.27 -43.08 -32.28
CA GLY A 95 4.26 -44.55 -32.23
C GLY A 95 3.33 -45.14 -31.15
N LEU A 96 2.20 -44.47 -30.90
CA LEU A 96 1.25 -44.84 -29.85
C LEU A 96 0.70 -46.28 -29.99
N PRO A 97 0.48 -47.00 -28.87
CA PRO A 97 0.03 -48.40 -28.90
C PRO A 97 -1.42 -48.53 -29.35
N ASP A 98 -1.65 -49.13 -30.52
CA ASP A 98 -2.99 -49.49 -31.01
C ASP A 98 -3.70 -50.46 -30.02
N PRO A 99 -4.84 -50.06 -29.40
CA PRO A 99 -5.55 -50.91 -28.45
C PRO A 99 -6.25 -52.13 -29.06
N LYS A 100 -6.43 -52.18 -30.39
CA LYS A 100 -7.07 -53.28 -31.13
C LYS A 100 -8.41 -53.73 -30.53
N LEU A 101 -9.25 -52.76 -30.17
CA LEU A 101 -10.59 -53.00 -29.62
C LEU A 101 -11.64 -53.11 -30.72
N SER A 102 -12.56 -54.06 -30.60
CA SER A 102 -13.74 -54.10 -31.46
C SER A 102 -14.69 -52.92 -31.16
N SER A 103 -15.55 -52.57 -32.11
CA SER A 103 -16.57 -51.52 -31.92
C SER A 103 -17.50 -51.80 -30.73
N SER A 104 -17.78 -53.07 -30.43
CA SER A 104 -18.59 -53.48 -29.27
C SER A 104 -17.80 -53.37 -27.95
N GLN A 105 -16.49 -53.62 -27.95
CA GLN A 105 -15.63 -53.37 -26.78
C GLN A 105 -15.44 -51.87 -26.51
N ASN A 106 -15.26 -51.06 -27.55
CA ASN A 106 -15.06 -49.60 -27.42
C ASN A 106 -16.30 -48.89 -26.81
N ALA A 107 -17.48 -49.49 -26.94
CA ALA A 107 -18.70 -49.01 -26.30
C ALA A 107 -18.74 -49.23 -24.77
N LEU A 108 -17.94 -50.16 -24.23
CA LEU A 108 -17.99 -50.58 -22.83
C LEU A 108 -17.61 -49.45 -21.85
N ARG A 109 -18.33 -49.40 -20.71
CA ARG A 109 -18.09 -48.39 -19.66
C ARG A 109 -16.67 -48.43 -19.10
N VAL A 110 -16.01 -49.59 -19.06
CA VAL A 110 -14.61 -49.72 -18.60
C VAL A 110 -13.64 -49.02 -19.55
N VAL A 111 -13.79 -49.22 -20.88
CA VAL A 111 -12.96 -48.54 -21.89
C VAL A 111 -13.16 -47.03 -21.80
N LYS A 112 -14.41 -46.56 -21.72
CA LYS A 112 -14.73 -45.14 -21.58
C LYS A 112 -14.15 -44.52 -20.30
N ARG A 113 -14.16 -45.24 -19.17
CA ARG A 113 -13.51 -44.80 -17.92
C ARG A 113 -11.99 -44.70 -18.05
N TYR A 114 -11.32 -45.69 -18.64
CA TYR A 114 -9.87 -45.64 -18.85
C TYR A 114 -9.45 -44.52 -19.81
N GLY A 115 -10.21 -44.30 -20.89
CA GLY A 115 -9.98 -43.18 -21.80
C GLY A 115 -10.17 -41.83 -21.10
N PHE A 116 -11.25 -41.65 -20.34
CA PHE A 116 -11.52 -40.42 -19.60
C PHE A 116 -10.48 -40.13 -18.50
N ALA A 117 -10.07 -41.15 -17.73
CA ALA A 117 -8.99 -41.03 -16.75
C ALA A 117 -7.65 -40.67 -17.41
N GLY A 118 -7.36 -41.25 -18.59
CA GLY A 118 -6.20 -40.89 -19.40
C GLY A 118 -6.22 -39.41 -19.79
N ARG A 119 -7.37 -38.88 -20.24
CA ARG A 119 -7.50 -37.46 -20.59
C ARG A 119 -7.30 -36.54 -19.39
N ILE A 120 -7.92 -36.84 -18.24
CA ILE A 120 -7.75 -36.03 -17.02
C ILE A 120 -6.28 -35.98 -16.59
N LEU A 121 -5.62 -37.13 -16.47
CA LEU A 121 -4.21 -37.14 -16.06
C LEU A 121 -3.31 -36.48 -17.12
N GLY A 122 -3.64 -36.67 -18.41
CA GLY A 122 -2.95 -36.02 -19.52
C GLY A 122 -3.01 -34.50 -19.43
N VAL A 123 -4.20 -33.91 -19.30
CA VAL A 123 -4.36 -32.44 -19.14
C VAL A 123 -3.61 -31.96 -17.89
N VAL A 124 -3.81 -32.60 -16.74
CA VAL A 124 -3.15 -32.18 -15.48
C VAL A 124 -1.62 -32.20 -15.61
N VAL A 125 -1.03 -33.26 -16.17
CA VAL A 125 0.42 -33.34 -16.41
C VAL A 125 0.87 -32.31 -17.45
N GLY A 126 0.10 -32.09 -18.51
CA GLY A 126 0.36 -31.06 -19.52
C GLY A 126 0.42 -29.65 -18.92
N CYS A 127 -0.60 -29.26 -18.15
CA CYS A 127 -0.65 -27.96 -17.49
C CYS A 127 0.51 -27.81 -16.49
N VAL A 128 0.80 -28.83 -15.66
CA VAL A 128 1.93 -28.79 -14.71
C VAL A 128 3.28 -28.63 -15.44
N LEU A 129 3.48 -29.26 -16.60
CA LEU A 129 4.67 -29.02 -17.43
C LEU A 129 4.66 -27.59 -18.02
N GLY A 130 3.51 -27.10 -18.46
CA GLY A 130 3.37 -25.75 -19.03
C GLY A 130 3.52 -24.63 -18.00
N LEU A 131 3.33 -24.90 -16.70
CA LEU A 131 3.64 -23.94 -15.62
C LEU A 131 5.13 -23.59 -15.55
N THR A 132 6.03 -24.41 -16.13
CA THR A 132 7.47 -24.05 -16.21
C THR A 132 7.72 -22.78 -17.03
N ASN A 133 6.81 -22.39 -17.94
CA ASN A 133 6.92 -21.13 -18.68
C ASN A 133 6.78 -19.90 -17.77
N LEU A 134 6.21 -20.01 -16.56
CA LEU A 134 6.23 -18.92 -15.57
C LEU A 134 7.66 -18.54 -15.15
N LEU A 135 8.61 -19.48 -15.21
CA LEU A 135 10.04 -19.22 -14.95
C LEU A 135 10.71 -18.41 -16.07
N MET A 136 10.03 -18.21 -17.20
CA MET A 136 10.48 -17.37 -18.33
C MET A 136 9.75 -16.02 -18.38
N VAL A 137 8.92 -15.69 -17.37
CA VAL A 137 8.19 -14.42 -17.27
C VAL A 137 8.71 -13.64 -16.07
N ASP A 138 9.43 -12.54 -16.34
CA ASP A 138 9.87 -11.58 -15.32
C ASP A 138 8.68 -10.81 -14.72
N ALA A 139 7.97 -11.44 -13.78
CA ALA A 139 6.84 -10.82 -13.07
C ALA A 139 7.23 -9.49 -12.40
N THR A 140 8.43 -9.43 -11.82
CA THR A 140 9.01 -8.20 -11.23
C THR A 140 9.13 -7.09 -12.27
N LYS A 141 9.58 -7.41 -13.50
CA LYS A 141 9.71 -6.43 -14.58
C LYS A 141 8.36 -5.99 -15.12
N THR A 142 7.37 -6.89 -15.22
CA THR A 142 5.99 -6.51 -15.57
C THR A 142 5.39 -5.57 -14.51
N GLN A 143 5.70 -5.75 -13.22
CA GLN A 143 5.27 -4.81 -12.17
C GLN A 143 6.04 -3.49 -12.18
N GLN A 144 7.37 -3.50 -12.38
CA GLN A 144 8.18 -2.29 -12.54
C GLN A 144 7.70 -1.46 -13.74
N LEU A 145 7.50 -2.08 -14.91
CA LEU A 145 6.96 -1.39 -16.10
C LEU A 145 5.53 -0.88 -15.89
N LYS A 146 4.72 -1.52 -15.04
CA LYS A 146 3.40 -1.02 -14.64
C LYS A 146 3.49 0.17 -13.69
N LEU A 147 4.47 0.21 -12.79
CA LEU A 147 4.75 1.37 -11.95
C LEU A 147 5.27 2.53 -12.82
N GLU A 148 6.37 2.33 -13.54
CA GLU A 148 7.03 3.33 -14.41
C GLU A 148 6.07 3.97 -15.44
N LYS A 149 5.18 3.19 -16.07
CA LYS A 149 4.23 3.72 -17.07
C LYS A 149 2.90 4.21 -16.52
N HIS A 150 2.59 3.89 -15.26
CA HIS A 150 1.48 4.52 -14.52
C HIS A 150 1.99 5.71 -13.67
N ASP A 151 3.25 6.09 -13.85
CA ASP A 151 3.96 7.17 -13.15
C ASP A 151 4.97 7.83 -14.12
N GLU A 152 4.51 8.21 -15.32
CA GLU A 152 5.37 8.79 -16.37
C GLU A 152 5.99 10.13 -15.94
N GLY A 153 7.12 10.02 -15.26
CA GLY A 153 7.95 11.13 -14.79
C GLY A 153 8.89 10.70 -13.67
N HIS A 154 8.35 10.18 -12.57
CA HIS A 154 9.04 10.11 -11.29
C HIS A 154 9.44 8.68 -10.94
N SER A 155 10.70 8.51 -10.53
CA SER A 155 11.17 7.28 -9.88
C SER A 155 11.38 7.56 -8.39
N VAL A 156 10.93 6.63 -7.53
CA VAL A 156 11.02 6.75 -6.07
C VAL A 156 11.84 5.58 -5.54
N SER A 157 12.82 5.88 -4.69
CA SER A 157 13.59 4.86 -3.95
C SER A 157 13.66 5.21 -2.46
N VAL A 158 13.71 4.19 -1.62
CA VAL A 158 13.68 4.33 -0.16
C VAL A 158 14.77 3.45 0.46
N SER A 159 15.55 4.01 1.40
CA SER A 159 16.82 3.43 1.84
C SER A 159 17.11 3.70 3.31
N ASN A 160 17.39 2.63 4.07
CA ASN A 160 17.95 2.67 5.43
C ASN A 160 19.48 2.46 5.45
N ARG A 161 20.16 2.62 4.29
CA ARG A 161 21.60 2.31 4.14
C ARG A 161 22.52 3.50 4.33
N GLU A 162 22.05 4.71 4.05
CA GLU A 162 22.86 5.94 4.11
C GLU A 162 22.96 6.52 5.52
N ARG A 163 21.93 6.32 6.34
CA ARG A 163 21.82 6.79 7.73
C ARG A 163 21.42 5.66 8.67
N LYS A 164 21.91 5.73 9.91
CA LYS A 164 21.58 4.77 10.98
C LYS A 164 20.35 5.18 11.80
N ASP A 165 20.06 6.48 11.80
CA ASP A 165 19.09 7.18 12.64
C ASP A 165 17.80 7.56 11.88
N ALA A 166 17.88 7.70 10.56
CA ALA A 166 16.77 8.08 9.69
C ALA A 166 16.73 7.27 8.39
N THR A 167 15.62 7.37 7.66
CA THR A 167 15.39 6.76 6.34
C THR A 167 15.51 7.82 5.26
N THR A 168 16.25 7.53 4.19
CA THR A 168 16.24 8.38 2.98
C THR A 168 15.11 7.96 2.04
N VAL A 169 14.41 8.94 1.48
CA VAL A 169 13.56 8.82 0.29
C VAL A 169 14.18 9.68 -0.82
N VAL A 170 14.45 9.12 -1.99
CA VAL A 170 14.90 9.85 -3.18
C VAL A 170 13.81 9.79 -4.24
N VAL A 171 13.47 10.94 -4.81
CA VAL A 171 12.51 11.10 -5.90
C VAL A 171 13.21 11.78 -7.08
N GLU A 172 13.28 11.13 -8.24
CA GLU A 172 13.96 11.63 -9.44
C GLU A 172 12.99 11.68 -10.62
N GLY A 173 12.68 12.88 -11.14
CA GLY A 173 11.71 13.07 -12.23
C GLY A 173 11.68 14.48 -12.84
N PRO A 174 10.71 14.77 -13.72
CA PRO A 174 10.57 16.08 -14.35
C PRO A 174 10.15 17.14 -13.33
N ASP A 175 10.67 18.36 -13.50
CA ASP A 175 10.25 19.52 -12.72
C ASP A 175 8.74 19.74 -12.88
N THR A 176 8.03 19.83 -11.76
CA THR A 176 6.57 19.85 -11.71
C THR A 176 6.10 20.71 -10.52
N ASP A 177 5.45 21.84 -10.82
CA ASP A 177 4.85 22.76 -9.84
C ASP A 177 4.13 22.02 -8.70
N GLY A 178 4.67 22.15 -7.47
CA GLY A 178 4.07 21.62 -6.25
C GLY A 178 4.46 20.19 -5.85
N LEU A 179 5.36 19.52 -6.60
CA LEU A 179 5.82 18.15 -6.30
C LEU A 179 6.32 18.00 -4.85
N LEU A 180 7.32 18.79 -4.47
CA LEU A 180 7.91 18.78 -3.12
C LEU A 180 6.87 19.03 -2.03
N ALA A 181 5.91 19.94 -2.26
CA ALA A 181 4.82 20.23 -1.33
C ALA A 181 3.84 19.04 -1.19
N SER A 182 3.56 18.34 -2.30
CA SER A 182 2.72 17.12 -2.30
C SER A 182 3.35 15.99 -1.50
N ILE A 183 4.65 15.74 -1.74
CA ILE A 183 5.42 14.71 -1.03
C ILE A 183 5.50 15.04 0.46
N ALA A 184 5.91 16.26 0.81
CA ALA A 184 6.01 16.69 2.22
C ALA A 184 4.66 16.62 2.96
N THR A 185 3.56 17.03 2.32
CA THR A 185 2.20 16.93 2.89
C THR A 185 1.80 15.48 3.11
N THR A 186 2.10 14.60 2.16
CA THR A 186 1.73 13.17 2.24
C THR A 186 2.56 12.43 3.29
N LEU A 187 3.86 12.74 3.41
CA LEU A 187 4.73 12.23 4.47
C LEU A 187 4.22 12.64 5.86
N ALA A 188 3.90 13.92 6.05
CA ALA A 188 3.35 14.42 7.31
C ALA A 188 1.99 13.78 7.65
N ALA A 189 1.10 13.64 6.66
CA ALA A 189 -0.22 13.01 6.84
C ALA A 189 -0.13 11.51 7.17
N ALA A 190 0.91 10.82 6.70
CA ALA A 190 1.20 9.42 7.05
C ALA A 190 1.99 9.25 8.37
N GLY A 191 2.27 10.35 9.09
CA GLY A 191 2.93 10.33 10.41
C GLY A 191 4.47 10.29 10.37
N TYR A 192 5.09 10.64 9.24
CA TYR A 192 6.54 10.77 9.13
C TYR A 192 6.99 12.20 9.46
N SER A 193 8.07 12.32 10.24
CA SER A 193 8.73 13.57 10.56
C SER A 193 9.86 13.85 9.57
N LEU A 194 9.79 15.01 8.90
CA LEU A 194 10.76 15.46 7.91
C LEU A 194 11.96 16.10 8.62
N MET A 195 13.16 15.53 8.48
CA MET A 195 14.38 16.06 9.11
C MET A 195 15.17 16.99 8.19
N GLU A 196 15.26 16.62 6.92
CA GLU A 196 16.05 17.35 5.92
C GLU A 196 15.45 17.12 4.53
N VAL A 197 15.52 18.14 3.67
CA VAL A 197 15.18 18.05 2.24
C VAL A 197 16.29 18.67 1.42
N ARG A 198 16.78 17.96 0.41
CA ARG A 198 17.79 18.47 -0.56
C ARG A 198 17.27 18.23 -1.97
N GLY A 199 16.96 19.31 -2.69
CA GLY A 199 16.59 19.26 -4.11
C GLY A 199 17.73 19.75 -5.01
N GLY A 200 17.88 19.17 -6.19
CA GLY A 200 18.84 19.65 -7.18
C GLY A 200 18.66 19.03 -8.58
N PRO A 201 19.13 19.71 -9.65
CA PRO A 201 19.07 19.19 -11.01
C PRO A 201 20.07 18.05 -11.21
N VAL A 202 19.61 16.95 -11.80
CA VAL A 202 20.42 15.77 -12.15
C VAL A 202 20.14 15.43 -13.62
N GLY A 203 21.03 15.89 -14.50
CA GLY A 203 20.82 15.79 -15.95
C GLY A 203 19.68 16.69 -16.42
N ASP A 204 18.61 16.08 -16.95
CA ASP A 204 17.41 16.74 -17.48
C ASP A 204 16.19 16.57 -16.54
N LYS A 205 16.46 16.31 -15.25
CA LYS A 205 15.49 16.02 -14.19
C LYS A 205 15.83 16.77 -12.91
N ILE A 206 14.88 16.86 -11.98
CA ILE A 206 15.12 17.18 -10.58
C ILE A 206 15.23 15.88 -9.78
N MET A 207 16.16 15.85 -8.83
CA MET A 207 16.27 14.85 -7.78
C MET A 207 16.02 15.53 -6.42
N ASP A 208 14.93 15.16 -5.75
CA ASP A 208 14.61 15.57 -4.38
C ASP A 208 14.92 14.43 -3.41
N VAL A 209 15.68 14.73 -2.35
CA VAL A 209 16.11 13.79 -1.32
C VAL A 209 15.50 14.22 0.02
N PHE A 210 14.61 13.41 0.57
CA PHE A 210 13.94 13.64 1.86
C PHE A 210 14.50 12.68 2.90
N THR A 211 15.00 13.22 4.02
CA THR A 211 15.35 12.41 5.21
C THR A 211 14.15 12.39 6.16
N VAL A 212 13.64 11.20 6.47
CA VAL A 212 12.45 11.01 7.31
C VAL A 212 12.68 10.08 8.50
N THR A 213 11.91 10.31 9.56
CA THR A 213 11.76 9.39 10.70
C THR A 213 10.28 9.14 10.97
N LYS A 214 9.97 8.08 11.73
CA LYS A 214 8.65 7.78 12.28
C LYS A 214 8.80 7.66 13.79
N ALA A 215 8.06 8.46 14.55
CA ALA A 215 8.20 8.56 16.02
C ALA A 215 9.66 8.75 16.52
N GLY A 216 10.48 9.52 15.78
CA GLY A 216 11.88 9.80 16.13
C GLY A 216 12.88 8.68 15.83
N GLN A 217 12.49 7.62 15.12
CA GLN A 217 13.37 6.54 14.66
C GLN A 217 13.28 6.38 13.14
N ARG A 218 14.28 5.74 12.52
CA ARG A 218 14.17 5.32 11.11
C ARG A 218 12.97 4.38 10.91
N VAL A 219 12.37 4.42 9.73
CA VAL A 219 11.25 3.57 9.33
C VAL A 219 11.73 2.11 9.27
N HIS A 220 10.92 1.15 9.72
CA HIS A 220 11.32 -0.26 9.75
C HIS A 220 11.35 -0.88 8.35
N ASP A 221 12.19 -1.89 8.12
CA ASP A 221 12.53 -2.39 6.78
C ASP A 221 11.33 -2.99 6.01
N ASP A 222 10.27 -3.42 6.71
CA ASP A 222 9.00 -3.91 6.13
C ASP A 222 7.98 -2.79 5.81
N GLU A 223 8.09 -1.63 6.45
CA GLU A 223 7.27 -0.45 6.14
C GLU A 223 7.78 0.34 4.93
N LEU A 224 9.02 0.12 4.46
CA LEU A 224 9.64 0.90 3.38
C LEU A 224 8.86 0.83 2.06
N GLU A 225 8.24 -0.31 1.74
CA GLU A 225 7.39 -0.46 0.55
C GLU A 225 6.09 0.35 0.66
N TYR A 226 5.52 0.46 1.87
CA TYR A 226 4.37 1.31 2.14
C TYR A 226 4.73 2.80 2.03
N LEU A 227 5.85 3.22 2.62
CA LEU A 227 6.41 4.57 2.48
C LEU A 227 6.66 4.93 1.01
N ALA A 228 7.32 4.06 0.25
CA ALA A 228 7.56 4.25 -1.18
C ALA A 228 6.25 4.47 -1.95
N ARG A 229 5.22 3.65 -1.70
CA ARG A 229 3.91 3.79 -2.34
C ARG A 229 3.21 5.10 -1.99
N CYS A 230 3.26 5.54 -0.73
CA CYS A 230 2.71 6.84 -0.34
C CYS A 230 3.38 8.01 -1.08
N VAL A 231 4.69 7.94 -1.32
CA VAL A 231 5.43 8.98 -2.06
C VAL A 231 5.13 8.93 -3.56
N VAL A 232 5.02 7.73 -4.15
CA VAL A 232 4.53 7.55 -5.53
C VAL A 232 3.13 8.15 -5.71
N ASP A 233 2.18 7.84 -4.82
CA ASP A 233 0.83 8.40 -4.89
C ASP A 233 0.81 9.93 -4.72
N ALA A 234 1.79 10.52 -4.02
CA ALA A 234 1.97 11.98 -3.95
C ALA A 234 2.51 12.60 -5.24
N CYS A 235 3.35 11.88 -6.01
CA CYS A 235 3.90 12.33 -7.29
C CYS A 235 2.83 12.40 -8.39
N ARG A 236 1.77 11.58 -8.29
CA ARG A 236 0.67 11.49 -9.27
C ARG A 236 -0.24 12.71 -9.35
N ASN A 237 -0.34 13.51 -8.27
CA ASN A 237 -1.35 14.57 -8.20
C ASN A 237 -0.90 15.86 -7.47
N PRO A 238 0.29 16.42 -7.76
CA PRO A 238 0.88 17.52 -7.00
C PRO A 238 0.04 18.80 -6.96
N LYS A 239 -0.83 18.99 -7.97
CA LYS A 239 -1.76 20.13 -8.02
C LYS A 239 -2.83 20.09 -6.93
N GLN A 240 -3.10 18.94 -6.31
CA GLN A 240 -4.02 18.83 -5.17
C GLN A 240 -3.42 19.44 -3.89
N ALA A 241 -2.10 19.37 -3.70
CA ALA A 241 -1.42 20.05 -2.59
C ALA A 241 -1.57 21.57 -2.64
N ARG A 242 -1.58 22.17 -3.85
CA ARG A 242 -1.81 23.61 -4.03
C ARG A 242 -3.21 24.05 -3.58
N ALA A 243 -4.24 23.22 -3.73
CA ALA A 243 -5.58 23.52 -3.20
C ALA A 243 -5.56 23.53 -1.66
N LEU A 244 -4.93 22.52 -1.05
CA LEU A 244 -4.77 22.44 0.41
C LEU A 244 -3.90 23.57 0.98
N GLN A 245 -2.88 24.03 0.26
CA GLN A 245 -2.10 25.22 0.64
C GLN A 245 -2.95 26.49 0.62
N VAL A 246 -3.73 26.72 -0.44
CA VAL A 246 -4.65 27.88 -0.51
C VAL A 246 -5.70 27.85 0.60
N ASP A 247 -6.22 26.68 0.97
CA ASP A 247 -7.08 26.53 2.14
C ASP A 247 -6.32 26.79 3.47
N ASN A 248 -5.07 26.33 3.60
CA ASN A 248 -4.26 26.55 4.81
C ASN A 248 -3.92 28.04 5.00
N ASP A 249 -3.52 28.74 3.93
CA ASP A 249 -3.20 30.16 3.96
C ASP A 249 -4.44 31.01 4.22
N ARG A 250 -5.63 30.63 3.69
CA ARG A 250 -6.90 31.26 4.07
C ARG A 250 -7.18 31.05 5.56
N LEU A 251 -7.07 29.81 6.07
CA LEU A 251 -7.28 29.51 7.49
C LEU A 251 -6.28 30.24 8.39
N ARG A 252 -5.03 30.46 7.96
CA ARG A 252 -4.03 31.26 8.69
C ARG A 252 -4.44 32.74 8.75
N ALA A 253 -4.90 33.31 7.65
CA ALA A 253 -5.42 34.68 7.62
C ALA A 253 -6.67 34.85 8.50
N GLU A 254 -7.62 33.90 8.44
CA GLU A 254 -8.81 33.86 9.31
C GLU A 254 -8.41 33.76 10.80
N ASN A 255 -7.42 32.93 11.15
CA ASN A 255 -6.94 32.82 12.53
C ASN A 255 -6.23 34.08 13.03
N GLN A 256 -5.55 34.84 12.16
CA GLN A 256 -4.93 36.11 12.57
C GLN A 256 -5.98 37.21 12.79
N ASP A 257 -6.93 37.38 11.87
CA ASP A 257 -8.06 38.31 12.02
C ASP A 257 -8.88 38.04 13.29
N LEU A 258 -9.03 36.76 13.68
CA LEU A 258 -9.67 36.37 14.95
C LEU A 258 -8.82 36.72 16.19
N ARG A 259 -7.49 36.62 16.11
CA ARG A 259 -6.58 37.03 17.21
C ARG A 259 -6.62 38.54 17.41
N ASP A 260 -6.47 39.30 16.34
CA ASP A 260 -6.49 40.77 16.37
C ASP A 260 -7.79 41.30 17.01
N LYS A 261 -8.94 40.65 16.71
CA LYS A 261 -10.24 40.96 17.34
C LYS A 261 -10.34 40.54 18.80
N VAL A 262 -9.71 39.44 19.21
CA VAL A 262 -9.65 39.04 20.63
C VAL A 262 -8.83 40.04 21.44
N ASP A 263 -7.72 40.54 20.88
CA ASP A 263 -6.89 41.55 21.53
C ASP A 263 -7.58 42.93 21.60
N GLU A 264 -8.26 43.36 20.53
CA GLU A 264 -9.10 44.57 20.53
C GLU A 264 -10.18 44.50 21.62
N LEU A 265 -10.96 43.41 21.66
CA LEU A 265 -12.01 43.20 22.66
C LEU A 265 -11.46 43.07 24.09
N THR A 266 -10.25 42.52 24.25
CA THR A 266 -9.58 42.42 25.54
C THR A 266 -9.05 43.78 26.01
N HIS A 267 -8.52 44.61 25.10
CA HIS A 267 -8.14 45.98 25.38
C HIS A 267 -9.36 46.84 25.75
N GLU A 268 -10.43 46.79 24.97
CA GLU A 268 -11.75 47.37 25.26
C GLU A 268 -12.21 47.02 26.69
N ARG A 269 -12.14 45.74 27.05
CA ARG A 269 -12.55 45.23 28.37
C ARG A 269 -11.66 45.78 29.49
N ARG A 270 -10.33 45.77 29.32
CA ARG A 270 -9.36 46.35 30.28
C ARG A 270 -9.65 47.84 30.51
N VAL A 271 -9.82 48.62 29.44
CA VAL A 271 -10.15 50.07 29.51
C VAL A 271 -11.52 50.30 30.17
N ARG A 272 -12.51 49.45 29.92
CA ARG A 272 -13.85 49.55 30.52
C ARG A 272 -13.86 49.22 32.01
N ILE A 273 -13.03 48.27 32.45
CA ILE A 273 -12.80 47.95 33.87
C ILE A 273 -12.10 49.14 34.55
N ALA A 274 -10.94 49.59 34.05
CA ALA A 274 -10.19 50.70 34.66
C ALA A 274 -11.00 52.00 34.78
N ARG A 275 -11.86 52.30 33.79
CA ARG A 275 -12.82 53.44 33.84
C ARG A 275 -13.91 53.25 34.91
N THR A 276 -14.32 52.02 35.19
CA THR A 276 -15.28 51.68 36.24
C THR A 276 -14.65 51.80 37.62
N ASP A 277 -13.45 51.23 37.82
CA ASP A 277 -12.73 51.30 39.09
C ASP A 277 -12.34 52.74 39.45
N THR A 278 -11.89 53.52 38.47
CA THR A 278 -11.62 54.96 38.66
C THR A 278 -12.87 55.73 39.10
N ARG A 279 -14.07 55.38 38.58
CA ARG A 279 -15.34 55.98 39.02
C ARG A 279 -15.71 55.52 40.43
N HIS A 280 -15.49 54.25 40.76
CA HIS A 280 -15.78 53.69 42.09
C HIS A 280 -14.87 54.29 43.16
N PHE A 281 -13.57 54.38 42.91
CA PHE A 281 -12.59 55.04 43.76
C PHE A 281 -12.89 56.54 43.95
N ARG A 282 -13.33 57.24 42.89
CA ARG A 282 -13.75 58.65 42.97
C ARG A 282 -15.04 58.84 43.79
N ALA A 283 -15.97 57.88 43.76
CA ALA A 283 -17.13 57.88 44.64
C ALA A 283 -16.72 57.68 46.11
N LEU A 284 -15.92 56.65 46.40
CA LEU A 284 -15.44 56.32 47.76
C LEU A 284 -14.62 57.45 48.40
N THR A 285 -13.75 58.11 47.62
CA THR A 285 -12.99 59.29 48.09
C THR A 285 -13.86 60.54 48.23
N SER A 286 -14.96 60.66 47.47
CA SER A 286 -15.96 61.71 47.70
C SER A 286 -16.78 61.46 48.97
N SER A 287 -17.02 60.20 49.36
CA SER A 287 -17.65 59.85 50.64
C SER A 287 -16.72 60.14 51.82
N ARG A 288 -15.43 59.77 51.76
CA ARG A 288 -14.48 60.08 52.85
C ARG A 288 -14.35 61.59 53.13
N LYS A 289 -14.49 62.45 52.11
CA LYS A 289 -14.53 63.91 52.30
C LYS A 289 -15.80 64.42 53.01
N ILE A 290 -16.84 63.60 53.14
CA ILE A 290 -18.01 63.87 53.98
C ILE A 290 -17.74 63.38 55.41
N ASP A 291 -17.12 62.21 55.56
CA ASP A 291 -16.71 61.68 56.88
C ASP A 291 -15.73 62.63 57.60
N ASP A 292 -14.68 63.11 56.90
CA ASP A 292 -13.72 64.10 57.43
C ASP A 292 -14.37 65.47 57.75
N ALA A 293 -15.55 65.76 57.19
CA ALA A 293 -16.30 66.98 57.47
C ALA A 293 -17.26 66.86 58.67
N ILE A 294 -17.54 65.64 59.13
CA ILE A 294 -18.38 65.36 60.31
C ILE A 294 -17.44 65.00 61.47
N GLY A 295 -16.84 66.04 62.04
CA GLY A 295 -15.69 65.93 62.95
C GLY A 295 -15.90 64.99 64.14
N ASN A 296 -15.08 63.94 64.21
CA ASN A 296 -15.01 62.98 65.31
C ASN A 296 -13.52 62.78 65.68
N PRO A 297 -13.10 62.93 66.96
CA PRO A 297 -11.68 62.99 67.32
C PRO A 297 -10.99 61.63 67.29
N PRO A 298 -9.66 61.57 67.08
CA PRO A 298 -8.93 60.32 66.93
C PRO A 298 -8.76 59.57 68.26
N MET A 299 -9.28 58.35 68.35
CA MET A 299 -8.92 57.42 69.42
C MET A 299 -7.57 56.74 69.16
N ARG A 300 -6.78 56.58 70.23
CA ARG A 300 -5.43 56.01 70.18
C ARG A 300 -5.44 54.48 70.05
N SER A 301 -4.60 54.00 69.11
CA SER A 301 -3.79 52.78 69.17
C SER A 301 -4.40 51.48 69.74
N ARG A 302 -4.39 50.42 68.92
CA ARG A 302 -4.00 49.10 69.44
C ARG A 302 -3.24 48.28 68.41
N THR A 303 -2.10 47.75 68.83
CA THR A 303 -1.25 46.85 68.05
C THR A 303 -1.88 45.46 67.95
N ALA A 304 -1.94 44.90 66.75
CA ALA A 304 -2.23 43.48 66.53
C ALA A 304 -1.37 42.96 65.37
N ARG A 305 -0.53 41.97 65.65
CA ARG A 305 0.33 41.28 64.67
C ARG A 305 -0.21 39.86 64.48
N ILE A 306 -0.81 39.55 63.34
CA ILE A 306 -1.15 38.17 62.95
C ILE A 306 -0.82 37.95 61.46
N LEU A 307 -0.10 36.85 61.23
CA LEU A 307 0.16 36.09 60.00
C LEU A 307 -0.19 34.61 60.35
N PRO A 308 -0.35 33.66 59.41
CA PRO A 308 -0.33 33.72 57.94
C PRO A 308 -1.54 32.97 57.29
N ALA A 309 -1.37 32.46 56.06
CA ALA A 309 -2.18 31.44 55.36
C ALA A 309 -3.55 31.90 54.80
N GLN A 310 -4.07 31.46 53.64
CA GLN A 310 -3.63 30.53 52.56
C GLN A 310 -4.58 30.74 51.32
N GLN A 311 -4.50 30.14 50.11
CA GLN A 311 -3.73 29.05 49.46
C GLN A 311 -3.89 29.14 47.90
N GLN A 312 -2.81 29.01 47.11
CA GLN A 312 -2.77 28.75 45.63
C GLN A 312 -3.41 29.79 44.66
N HIS A 313 -3.01 29.91 43.38
CA HIS A 313 -2.07 29.12 42.55
C HIS A 313 -1.36 30.00 41.49
N HIS A 314 -0.15 29.59 41.07
CA HIS A 314 0.57 29.89 39.80
C HIS A 314 0.08 31.05 38.93
N ASP A 315 0.89 32.10 38.85
CA ASP A 315 1.39 32.65 37.59
C ASP A 315 2.93 32.67 37.74
N ASP A 316 3.67 32.21 36.73
CA ASP A 316 5.14 32.31 36.68
C ASP A 316 5.52 32.90 35.31
N ASP A 317 5.82 34.21 35.30
CA ASP A 317 6.75 34.84 34.37
C ASP A 317 8.18 34.28 34.66
N GLU A 318 9.27 34.56 33.94
CA GLU A 318 9.62 35.76 33.19
C GLU A 318 10.74 35.46 32.15
N GLU A 319 11.50 36.47 31.77
CA GLU A 319 12.39 36.56 30.60
C GLU A 319 13.76 35.87 30.76
N GLU A 320 14.35 35.57 29.59
CA GLU A 320 15.76 35.75 29.17
C GLU A 320 16.95 35.60 30.15
N GLU A 321 17.99 34.84 29.74
CA GLU A 321 19.32 35.39 29.34
C GLU A 321 20.27 34.28 28.80
N GLU A 322 21.40 34.68 28.20
CA GLU A 322 22.49 33.82 27.70
C GLU A 322 23.64 33.74 28.71
N GLU A 323 24.40 32.63 28.78
CA GLU A 323 25.87 32.65 28.84
C GLU A 323 26.49 31.23 28.69
N GLU A 324 27.80 31.18 28.38
CA GLU A 324 28.62 29.96 28.26
C GLU A 324 29.29 29.58 29.59
N GLU A 325 29.51 28.30 29.85
CA GLU A 325 30.72 27.88 30.60
C GLU A 325 31.24 26.53 30.10
N ASP A 326 32.56 26.43 29.93
CA ASP A 326 33.31 25.28 29.43
C ASP A 326 34.39 24.92 30.45
N LEU A 327 34.42 23.68 30.98
CA LEU A 327 35.61 23.06 31.61
C LEU A 327 35.41 21.58 32.04
N LEU A 328 36.13 20.70 31.33
CA LEU A 328 36.81 19.46 31.74
C LEU A 328 36.64 18.91 33.19
N ALA A 329 36.33 17.60 33.32
CA ALA A 329 37.33 16.59 33.73
C ALA A 329 36.83 15.12 33.71
N ASP A 330 37.65 14.24 33.14
CA ASP A 330 37.92 12.81 33.43
C ASP A 330 36.92 11.91 34.21
N GLU A 331 36.50 10.81 33.57
CA GLU A 331 36.66 9.46 34.16
C GLU A 331 36.98 8.42 33.06
N GLU A 332 37.70 7.34 33.40
CA GLU A 332 38.38 6.45 32.44
C GLU A 332 37.49 5.35 31.83
N THR A 333 37.87 4.87 30.64
CA THR A 333 37.40 3.58 30.11
C THR A 333 38.19 2.42 30.72
N PRO A 334 37.63 1.19 30.72
CA PRO A 334 38.21 0.22 29.79
C PRO A 334 37.20 -0.69 29.07
N ASP A 335 37.68 -1.30 27.99
CA ASP A 335 36.94 -2.11 27.01
C ASP A 335 36.79 -3.61 27.44
N PRO A 336 36.11 -4.49 26.66
CA PRO A 336 35.35 -5.62 27.21
C PRO A 336 36.10 -6.98 27.29
N PRO A 337 35.53 -7.96 28.03
CA PRO A 337 35.89 -9.36 27.88
C PRO A 337 35.33 -9.93 26.56
N THR A 338 36.22 -10.42 25.71
CA THR A 338 35.86 -11.27 24.55
C THR A 338 35.49 -12.67 25.04
N ASP A 339 34.51 -13.32 24.42
CA ASP A 339 34.34 -14.79 24.53
C ASP A 339 34.25 -15.46 23.15
N ARG A 340 34.75 -16.69 23.06
CA ARG A 340 34.84 -17.55 21.88
C ARG A 340 34.71 -19.04 22.29
N SER A 341 33.48 -19.53 22.45
CA SER A 341 33.21 -20.97 22.27
C SER A 341 31.73 -21.30 22.13
N LEU A 342 31.28 -21.63 20.91
CA LEU A 342 31.04 -23.02 20.48
C LEU A 342 30.60 -23.07 18.99
#